data_AF-A0A6N3HW60-F1
#
_entry.id   AF-A0A6N3HW60-F1
#
_cell.length_a   1.000
_cell.length_b   1.000
_cell.length_c   1.000
_cell.angle_alpha   90.00
_cell.angle_beta   90.00
_cell.angle_gamma   90.00
#
_symmetry.space_group_name_H-M   'P 1'
#
loop_
_entity.id
_entity.type
_entity.pdbx_description
1 polymer ?
#
loop_
_entity_poly.entity_id
_entity_poly.type
_entity_poly.pdbx_seq_one_letter_code
_entity_poly.pdbx_strand_id
1 'polypeptide(L)'
;MEKIRSIRTVLAFSLVFLLAGCSGKQDGAMTIQKAELTEKEQQTVALIETGRSVKLYDYKTEPGISSLLFSVETLNEQGQWETVASSVFSQSGQEEDRVAILFSDDSITFSCGEGRYEVMLGSSHYKNTADSWLTESSPIRTDEKIPLGIVAYTDSDSVIFPNTDDYEEPEKLAGRQYKEVKAVTLQFSGETLPGTEKERNTP
;
A
#
# COMPACT_ATOMS: atom_id res chain seq x y z
N MET A 1 12.72 -50.02 -60.24
CA MET A 1 12.13 -50.89 -59.21
C MET A 1 12.91 -50.57 -57.95
N GLU A 2 12.39 -49.88 -56.94
CA GLU A 2 11.22 -50.20 -56.13
C GLU A 2 10.33 -48.98 -55.84
N LYS A 3 9.04 -49.26 -55.61
CA LYS A 3 7.99 -48.34 -55.17
C LYS A 3 7.69 -48.63 -53.70
N ILE A 4 7.76 -47.64 -52.82
CA ILE A 4 7.02 -47.65 -51.53
C ILE A 4 6.61 -46.18 -51.25
N ARG A 5 5.48 -45.70 -51.81
CA ARG A 5 4.13 -45.65 -51.21
C ARG A 5 4.00 -44.81 -49.93
N SER A 6 3.42 -43.62 -50.16
CA SER A 6 2.73 -42.69 -49.26
C SER A 6 2.05 -43.26 -48.01
N ILE A 7 2.28 -42.61 -46.87
CA ILE A 7 1.37 -42.43 -45.72
C ILE A 7 1.71 -41.04 -45.13
N ARG A 8 0.98 -39.95 -45.45
CA ARG A 8 -0.11 -39.35 -44.63
C ARG A 8 0.31 -39.26 -43.14
N THR A 9 0.54 -38.10 -42.52
CA THR A 9 -0.50 -37.12 -42.16
C THR A 9 0.15 -35.89 -41.51
N VAL A 10 -0.34 -34.74 -41.96
CA VAL A 10 -0.28 -33.36 -41.45
C VAL A 10 -0.18 -33.22 -39.92
N LEU A 11 0.78 -32.41 -39.44
CA LEU A 11 0.60 -31.57 -38.25
C LEU A 11 1.48 -30.31 -38.35
N ALA A 12 1.03 -29.34 -39.15
CA ALA A 12 1.52 -27.98 -39.10
C ALA A 12 0.65 -27.22 -38.08
N PHE A 13 1.07 -27.20 -36.81
CA PHE A 13 0.47 -26.33 -35.81
C PHE A 13 1.29 -25.04 -35.75
N SER A 14 0.76 -24.03 -36.42
CA SER A 14 1.20 -22.64 -36.42
C SER A 14 1.24 -22.10 -34.99
N LEU A 15 2.44 -21.82 -34.48
CA LEU A 15 2.62 -21.09 -33.22
C LEU A 15 2.94 -19.62 -33.55
N VAL A 16 1.91 -18.88 -33.97
CA VAL A 16 1.92 -17.41 -33.97
C VAL A 16 1.23 -16.98 -32.67
N PHE A 17 1.96 -17.05 -31.55
CA PHE A 17 1.53 -16.36 -30.34
C PHE A 17 1.92 -14.89 -30.46
N LEU A 18 0.92 -14.13 -30.92
CA LEU A 18 0.59 -12.76 -30.55
C LEU A 18 1.53 -12.14 -29.51
N LEU A 19 2.56 -11.43 -29.99
CA LEU A 19 3.09 -10.28 -29.26
C LEU A 19 2.04 -9.16 -29.36
N ALA A 20 0.92 -9.33 -28.66
CA ALA A 20 0.16 -8.20 -28.15
C ALA A 20 0.99 -7.63 -26.97
N GLY A 21 2.11 -7.00 -27.31
CA GLY A 21 2.67 -6.02 -26.41
C GLY A 21 1.61 -4.93 -26.32
N CYS A 22 0.84 -4.93 -25.23
CA CYS A 22 0.15 -3.74 -24.80
C CYS A 22 1.17 -2.61 -24.89
N SER A 23 0.91 -1.68 -25.79
CA SER A 23 1.59 -0.40 -25.80
C SER A 23 1.30 0.22 -24.44
N GLY A 24 2.19 -0.02 -23.48
CA GLY A 24 2.25 0.77 -22.26
C GLY A 24 2.40 2.20 -22.73
N LYS A 25 1.32 2.98 -22.60
CA LYS A 25 1.46 4.42 -22.52
C LYS A 25 2.54 4.64 -21.48
N GLN A 26 3.55 5.42 -21.84
CA GLN A 26 4.36 6.06 -20.82
C GLN A 26 3.40 6.99 -20.09
N ASP A 27 2.78 6.48 -19.03
CA ASP A 27 2.22 7.30 -17.97
C ASP A 27 3.33 8.29 -17.60
N GLY A 28 3.02 9.58 -17.66
CA GLY A 28 3.79 10.59 -16.96
C GLY A 28 4.00 10.09 -15.53
N ALA A 29 5.23 10.19 -15.05
CA ALA A 29 5.63 9.54 -13.81
C ALA A 29 4.80 10.05 -12.63
N MET A 30 3.73 9.33 -12.28
CA MET A 30 2.97 9.53 -11.06
C MET A 30 3.84 9.10 -9.89
N THR A 31 3.83 9.86 -8.80
CA THR A 31 4.73 9.65 -7.66
C THR A 31 4.06 9.97 -6.34
N ILE A 32 4.46 9.28 -5.28
CA ILE A 32 4.18 9.66 -3.91
C ILE A 32 5.50 9.74 -3.14
N GLN A 33 5.66 10.78 -2.33
CA GLN A 33 6.88 10.99 -1.55
C GLN A 33 6.57 11.69 -0.25
N LYS A 34 7.50 11.60 0.71
CA LYS A 34 7.38 12.34 1.96
C LYS A 34 7.21 13.83 1.67
N ALA A 35 6.24 14.43 2.34
CA ALA A 35 5.91 15.83 2.15
C ALA A 35 7.04 16.75 2.61
N GLU A 36 7.33 17.77 1.80
CA GLU A 36 8.16 18.89 2.24
C GLU A 36 7.29 19.83 3.08
N LEU A 37 7.66 19.97 4.35
CA LEU A 37 6.89 20.77 5.31
C LEU A 37 7.45 22.18 5.40
N THR A 38 6.56 23.16 5.30
CA THR A 38 6.84 24.54 5.70
C THR A 38 7.14 24.64 7.19
N GLU A 39 7.81 25.70 7.63
CA GLU A 39 8.10 25.91 9.06
C GLU A 39 6.84 25.86 9.94
N LYS A 40 5.73 26.42 9.46
CA LYS A 40 4.45 26.41 10.17
C LYS A 40 3.87 24.99 10.30
N GLU A 41 3.98 24.18 9.26
CA GLU A 41 3.55 22.78 9.30
C GLU A 41 4.43 21.96 10.23
N GLN A 42 5.75 22.17 10.21
CA GLN A 42 6.67 21.51 11.15
C GLN A 42 6.32 21.85 12.61
N GLN A 43 6.05 23.11 12.92
CA GLN A 43 5.59 23.53 14.25
C GLN A 43 4.27 22.88 14.63
N THR A 44 3.33 22.77 13.69
CA THR A 44 2.02 22.14 13.93
C THR A 44 2.18 20.63 14.19
N VAL A 45 2.99 19.95 13.40
CA VAL A 45 3.32 18.53 13.58
C VAL A 45 3.97 18.29 14.94
N ALA A 46 4.94 19.12 15.34
CA ALA A 46 5.62 19.00 16.63
C ALA A 46 4.67 19.09 17.84
N LEU A 47 3.55 19.81 17.72
CA LEU A 47 2.53 19.87 18.76
C LEU A 47 1.68 18.58 18.83
N ILE A 48 1.54 17.88 17.71
CA ILE A 48 0.72 16.65 17.59
C ILE A 48 1.51 15.41 17.97
N GLU A 49 2.83 15.36 17.72
CA GLU A 49 3.69 14.19 17.91
C GLU A 49 3.99 13.83 19.39
N THR A 50 3.17 14.30 20.32
CA THR A 50 3.26 13.91 21.73
C THR A 50 2.68 12.51 21.94
N GLY A 51 3.53 11.48 21.80
CA GLY A 51 3.12 10.06 21.90
C GLY A 51 2.41 9.54 20.65
N ARG A 52 2.54 10.25 19.53
CA ARG A 52 2.02 9.90 18.21
C ARG A 52 3.07 10.27 17.17
N SER A 53 2.94 9.74 15.97
CA SER A 53 3.77 10.17 14.84
C SER A 53 2.89 10.58 13.66
N VAL A 54 3.26 11.68 13.01
CA VAL A 54 2.53 12.19 11.85
C VAL A 54 3.36 11.90 10.60
N LYS A 55 2.77 11.21 9.62
CA LYS A 55 3.37 11.00 8.30
C LYS A 55 2.56 11.77 7.27
N LEU A 56 3.22 12.62 6.51
CA LEU A 56 2.62 13.42 5.46
C LEU A 56 3.28 13.03 4.14
N TYR A 57 2.47 12.80 3.11
CA TYR A 57 2.94 12.42 1.79
C TYR A 57 2.29 13.32 0.75
N ASP A 58 3.13 13.93 -0.09
CA ASP A 58 2.70 14.62 -1.29
C ASP A 58 2.65 13.61 -2.43
N TYR A 59 1.56 13.63 -3.20
CA TYR A 59 1.42 12.78 -4.37
C TYR A 59 1.11 13.61 -5.61
N LYS A 60 1.52 13.05 -6.75
CA LYS A 60 1.22 13.55 -8.09
C LYS A 60 0.69 12.40 -8.94
N THR A 61 -0.45 12.64 -9.57
CA THR A 61 -1.18 11.71 -10.44
C THR A 61 -1.40 12.34 -11.81
N GLU A 62 -1.83 11.53 -12.77
CA GLU A 62 -2.30 11.98 -14.08
C GLU A 62 -3.83 12.19 -14.10
N PRO A 63 -4.36 12.93 -15.09
CA PRO A 63 -5.79 12.94 -15.35
C PRO A 63 -6.36 11.52 -15.48
N GLY A 64 -7.43 11.24 -14.75
CA GLY A 64 -8.16 9.98 -14.87
C GLY A 64 -8.06 9.09 -13.63
N ILE A 65 -7.14 9.35 -12.69
CA ILE A 65 -7.27 8.82 -11.33
C ILE A 65 -8.46 9.50 -10.66
N SER A 66 -9.35 8.71 -10.07
CA SER A 66 -10.60 9.19 -9.47
C SER A 66 -10.78 8.78 -8.02
N SER A 67 -10.05 7.77 -7.55
CA SER A 67 -10.13 7.34 -6.16
C SER A 67 -8.82 6.82 -5.60
N LEU A 68 -8.74 6.83 -4.26
CA LEU A 68 -7.68 6.25 -3.46
C LEU A 68 -8.28 5.19 -2.54
N LEU A 69 -7.65 4.02 -2.46
CA LEU A 69 -7.95 2.99 -1.47
C LEU A 69 -6.86 3.01 -0.41
N PHE A 70 -7.21 3.44 0.79
CA PHE A 70 -6.39 3.25 1.99
C PHE A 70 -6.70 1.89 2.59
N SER A 71 -5.66 1.13 2.94
CA SER A 71 -5.80 -0.15 3.62
C SER A 71 -4.81 -0.30 4.78
N VAL A 72 -5.26 -0.97 5.83
CA VAL A 72 -4.41 -1.61 6.83
C VAL A 72 -4.52 -3.11 6.61
N GLU A 73 -3.39 -3.78 6.52
CA GLU A 73 -3.27 -5.21 6.26
C GLU A 73 -2.48 -5.88 7.38
N THR A 74 -2.70 -7.17 7.60
CA THR A 74 -1.94 -7.98 8.56
C THR A 74 -1.23 -9.11 7.84
N LEU A 75 -0.02 -9.43 8.26
CA LEU A 75 0.68 -10.60 7.76
C LEU A 75 0.14 -11.84 8.47
N ASN A 76 -0.41 -12.80 7.72
CA ASN A 76 -0.91 -14.05 8.27
C ASN A 76 0.20 -15.09 8.49
N GLU A 77 -0.14 -16.22 9.10
CA GLU A 77 0.82 -17.29 9.40
C GLU A 77 1.41 -17.96 8.14
N GLN A 78 0.75 -17.83 6.99
CA GLN A 78 1.23 -18.32 5.69
C GLN A 78 2.16 -17.33 4.99
N GLY A 79 2.45 -16.18 5.60
CA GLY A 79 3.29 -15.14 5.02
C GLY A 79 2.58 -14.33 3.92
N GLN A 80 1.26 -14.23 3.98
CA GLN A 80 0.44 -13.46 3.03
C GLN A 80 -0.22 -12.28 3.72
N TRP A 81 -0.32 -11.14 3.01
CA TRP A 81 -1.03 -9.96 3.50
C TRP A 81 -2.54 -10.14 3.38
N GLU A 82 -3.26 -9.90 4.48
CA GLU A 82 -4.72 -9.90 4.53
C GLU A 82 -5.23 -8.53 4.95
N THR A 83 -6.16 -7.94 4.19
CA THR A 83 -6.74 -6.65 4.53
C THR A 83 -7.61 -6.75 5.78
N VAL A 84 -7.27 -5.99 6.83
CA VAL A 84 -8.04 -5.93 8.09
C VAL A 84 -9.04 -4.78 8.10
N ALA A 85 -8.68 -3.67 7.46
CA ALA A 85 -9.52 -2.48 7.35
C ALA A 85 -9.16 -1.73 6.07
N SER A 86 -10.17 -1.13 5.43
CA SER A 86 -9.96 -0.33 4.23
C SER A 86 -11.06 0.71 4.06
N SER A 87 -10.73 1.81 3.41
CA SER A 87 -11.69 2.83 3.02
C SER A 87 -11.29 3.46 1.68
N VAL A 88 -12.30 3.75 0.87
CA VAL A 88 -12.15 4.45 -0.41
C VAL A 88 -12.37 5.94 -0.19
N PHE A 89 -11.53 6.76 -0.82
CA PHE A 89 -11.62 8.21 -0.84
C PHE A 89 -11.71 8.68 -2.28
N SER A 90 -12.65 9.58 -2.56
CA SER A 90 -12.69 10.26 -3.86
C SER A 90 -11.50 11.21 -3.96
N GLN A 91 -10.81 11.20 -5.10
CA GLN A 91 -9.80 12.21 -5.35
C GLN A 91 -10.47 13.57 -5.60
N SER A 92 -9.85 14.64 -5.11
CA SER A 92 -10.36 16.02 -5.19
C SER A 92 -10.37 16.59 -6.63
N GLY A 93 -9.99 15.79 -7.63
CA GLY A 93 -9.77 16.21 -9.01
C GLY A 93 -8.49 17.02 -9.21
N GLN A 94 -7.70 17.24 -8.14
CA GLN A 94 -6.36 17.79 -8.23
C GLN A 94 -5.37 16.67 -8.58
N GLU A 95 -4.51 16.93 -9.56
CA GLU A 95 -3.42 16.01 -9.94
C GLU A 95 -2.33 15.95 -8.88
N GLU A 96 -2.18 17.01 -8.06
CA GLU A 96 -1.24 17.10 -6.95
C GLU A 96 -2.00 17.38 -5.65
N ASP A 97 -1.81 16.55 -4.63
CA ASP A 97 -2.47 16.71 -3.33
C ASP A 97 -1.64 16.01 -2.23
N ARG A 98 -2.15 16.02 -1.00
CA ARG A 98 -1.48 15.49 0.19
C ARG A 98 -2.37 14.52 0.97
N VAL A 99 -1.76 13.46 1.47
CA VAL A 99 -2.38 12.57 2.46
C VAL A 99 -1.64 12.63 3.80
N ALA A 100 -2.36 12.37 4.88
CA ALA A 100 -1.83 12.33 6.23
C ALA A 100 -2.14 11.00 6.91
N ILE A 101 -1.17 10.48 7.65
CA ILE A 101 -1.32 9.34 8.55
C ILE A 101 -0.90 9.79 9.94
N LEU A 102 -1.83 9.70 10.89
CA LEU A 102 -1.52 9.83 12.31
C LEU A 102 -1.45 8.43 12.90
N PHE A 103 -0.25 8.03 13.31
CA PHE A 103 0.02 6.74 13.91
C PHE A 103 0.24 6.87 15.42
N SER A 104 -0.34 5.94 16.17
CA SER A 104 -0.15 5.76 17.60
C SER A 104 -0.18 4.27 17.93
N ASP A 105 0.17 3.91 19.16
CA ASP A 105 0.14 2.51 19.60
C ASP A 105 -1.25 1.88 19.51
N ASP A 106 -2.33 2.66 19.54
CA ASP A 106 -3.70 2.14 19.56
C ASP A 106 -4.46 2.31 18.24
N SER A 107 -4.07 3.29 17.42
CA SER A 107 -4.79 3.59 16.17
C SER A 107 -3.92 4.14 15.04
N ILE A 108 -4.37 3.87 13.82
CA ILE A 108 -3.95 4.55 12.60
C ILE A 108 -5.13 5.37 12.10
N THR A 109 -4.96 6.69 11.98
CA THR A 109 -5.89 7.56 11.27
C THR A 109 -5.30 7.96 9.93
N PHE A 110 -6.05 7.77 8.86
CA PHE A 110 -5.75 8.29 7.52
C PHE A 110 -6.68 9.47 7.19
N SER A 111 -6.11 10.51 6.58
CA SER A 111 -6.85 11.67 6.10
C SER A 111 -6.43 12.06 4.69
N CYS A 112 -7.40 12.40 3.85
CA CYS A 112 -7.21 12.87 2.48
C CYS A 112 -8.33 13.87 2.15
N GLY A 113 -7.97 15.10 1.77
CA GLY A 113 -8.93 16.19 1.62
C GLY A 113 -9.77 16.39 2.89
N GLU A 114 -11.10 16.38 2.76
CA GLU A 114 -12.05 16.44 3.88
C GLU A 114 -12.35 15.07 4.51
N GLY A 115 -11.89 13.97 3.89
CA GLY A 115 -12.14 12.61 4.35
C GLY A 115 -11.19 12.18 5.47
N ARG A 116 -11.70 11.40 6.41
CA ARG A 116 -10.94 10.79 7.49
C ARG A 116 -11.43 9.37 7.77
N TYR A 117 -10.51 8.44 8.02
CA TYR A 117 -10.80 7.07 8.46
C TYR A 117 -9.84 6.65 9.56
N GLU A 118 -10.36 6.04 10.62
CA GLU A 118 -9.57 5.57 11.76
C GLU A 118 -9.72 4.07 11.94
N VAL A 119 -8.59 3.40 12.16
CA VAL A 119 -8.49 1.97 12.40
C VAL A 119 -7.89 1.75 13.78
N MET A 120 -8.63 1.06 14.64
CA MET A 120 -8.12 0.60 15.94
C MET A 120 -7.24 -0.65 15.74
N LEU A 121 -6.04 -0.64 16.30
CA LEU A 121 -5.05 -1.71 16.11
C LEU A 121 -5.11 -2.79 17.18
N GLY A 122 -5.63 -2.45 18.38
CA GLY A 122 -5.77 -3.39 19.49
C GLY A 122 -4.43 -3.90 20.02
N SER A 123 -3.36 -3.11 19.92
CA SER A 123 -1.97 -3.50 20.19
C SER A 123 -1.46 -3.23 21.61
N SER A 124 -2.31 -2.71 22.50
CA SER A 124 -1.93 -2.30 23.86
C SER A 124 -1.41 -3.43 24.77
N HIS A 125 -1.54 -4.69 24.36
CA HIS A 125 -1.01 -5.85 25.08
C HIS A 125 0.43 -6.24 24.71
N TYR A 126 1.01 -5.68 23.64
CA TYR A 126 2.40 -5.95 23.27
C TYR A 126 3.35 -5.03 24.02
N LYS A 127 4.56 -5.53 24.30
CA LYS A 127 5.55 -4.73 25.05
C LYS A 127 6.21 -3.64 24.22
N ASN A 128 6.50 -3.93 22.95
CA ASN A 128 7.27 -3.07 22.07
C ASN A 128 6.66 -3.01 20.67
N THR A 129 6.82 -1.84 20.04
CA THR A 129 6.43 -1.56 18.66
C THR A 129 7.68 -1.16 17.87
N ALA A 130 7.79 -1.65 16.64
CA ALA A 130 8.82 -1.28 15.68
C ALA A 130 8.14 -0.86 14.38
N ASP A 131 8.41 0.34 13.90
CA ASP A 131 7.80 0.83 12.66
C ASP A 131 8.83 1.40 11.70
N SER A 132 8.47 1.33 10.42
CA SER A 132 9.19 1.97 9.32
C SER A 132 8.18 2.52 8.34
N TRP A 133 8.52 3.66 7.75
CA TRP A 133 7.63 4.43 6.88
C TRP A 133 8.38 4.85 5.63
N LEU A 134 7.65 5.01 4.52
CA LEU A 134 8.20 5.40 3.23
C LEU A 134 8.94 6.73 3.40
N THR A 135 10.20 6.75 2.94
CA THR A 135 11.09 7.92 3.03
C THR A 135 11.49 8.43 1.65
N GLU A 136 11.78 7.53 0.74
CA GLU A 136 12.11 7.83 -0.65
C GLU A 136 10.85 8.00 -1.51
N SER A 137 10.99 8.69 -2.65
CA SER A 137 9.93 8.80 -3.64
C SER A 137 9.62 7.44 -4.25
N SER A 138 8.34 7.07 -4.30
CA SER A 138 7.85 5.83 -4.91
C SER A 138 7.00 6.15 -6.14
N PRO A 139 7.16 5.41 -7.25
CA PRO A 139 6.25 5.52 -8.37
C PRO A 139 4.84 5.06 -7.95
N ILE A 140 3.82 5.72 -8.49
CA ILE A 140 2.43 5.25 -8.42
C ILE A 140 2.15 4.50 -9.72
N ARG A 141 1.67 3.26 -9.61
CA ARG A 141 1.07 2.51 -10.71
C ARG A 141 -0.40 2.31 -10.42
N THR A 142 -1.25 2.57 -11.42
CA THR A 142 -2.69 2.44 -11.27
C THR A 142 -3.04 1.02 -10.85
N ASP A 143 -3.92 0.92 -9.85
CA ASP A 143 -4.38 -0.33 -9.26
C ASP A 143 -3.27 -1.21 -8.65
N GLU A 144 -2.09 -0.64 -8.34
CA GLU A 144 -1.08 -1.29 -7.51
C GLU A 144 -1.03 -0.64 -6.12
N LYS A 145 -0.82 -1.47 -5.09
CA LYS A 145 -0.64 -1.01 -3.71
C LYS A 145 0.78 -0.47 -3.53
N ILE A 146 0.89 0.63 -2.80
CA ILE A 146 2.14 1.25 -2.39
C ILE A 146 2.23 1.12 -0.87
N PRO A 147 3.24 0.41 -0.33
CA PRO A 147 3.46 0.35 1.11
C PRO A 147 3.97 1.72 1.61
N LEU A 148 3.17 2.35 2.46
CA LEU A 148 3.55 3.59 3.14
C LEU A 148 4.21 3.31 4.49
N GLY A 149 3.89 2.21 5.14
CA GLY A 149 4.53 1.82 6.40
C GLY A 149 4.34 0.36 6.76
N ILE A 150 5.28 -0.16 7.54
CA ILE A 150 5.19 -1.46 8.21
C ILE A 150 5.32 -1.22 9.71
N VAL A 151 4.39 -1.80 10.47
CA VAL A 151 4.35 -1.74 11.94
C VAL A 151 4.41 -3.17 12.46
N ALA A 152 5.40 -3.48 13.29
CA ALA A 152 5.60 -4.79 13.87
C ALA A 152 5.53 -4.70 15.40
N TYR A 153 4.78 -5.61 16.01
CA TYR A 153 4.63 -5.72 17.45
C TYR A 153 5.40 -6.92 17.99
N THR A 154 6.06 -6.76 19.13
CA THR A 154 6.84 -7.83 19.76
C THR A 154 6.81 -7.77 21.29
N ASP A 155 6.97 -8.93 21.91
CA ASP A 155 7.21 -9.08 23.36
C ASP A 155 8.71 -9.24 23.69
N SER A 156 9.57 -9.20 22.66
CA SER A 156 11.02 -9.28 22.79
C SER A 156 11.57 -7.99 23.38
N ASP A 157 12.61 -8.11 24.22
CA ASP A 157 13.37 -6.97 24.73
C ASP A 157 14.33 -6.39 23.67
N SER A 158 14.55 -7.13 22.57
CA SER A 158 15.30 -6.67 21.40
C SER A 158 14.35 -6.39 20.25
N VAL A 159 14.42 -5.18 19.71
CA VAL A 159 13.58 -4.71 18.61
C VAL A 159 14.40 -4.69 17.32
N ILE A 160 13.99 -5.50 16.35
CA ILE A 160 14.47 -5.41 14.96
C ILE A 160 13.47 -4.53 14.23
N PHE A 161 13.94 -3.51 13.50
CA PHE A 161 13.03 -2.64 12.74
C PHE A 161 12.70 -3.26 11.38
N PRO A 162 11.42 -3.22 10.94
CA PRO A 162 11.07 -3.59 9.58
C PRO A 162 11.54 -2.52 8.58
N ASN A 163 11.47 -2.85 7.29
CA ASN A 163 11.57 -1.91 6.18
C ASN A 163 10.24 -1.92 5.40
N THR A 164 9.84 -0.80 4.79
CA THR A 164 8.71 -0.77 3.86
C THR A 164 8.86 -1.75 2.70
N ASP A 165 10.09 -1.99 2.24
CA ASP A 165 10.39 -2.96 1.19
C ASP A 165 10.12 -4.42 1.61
N ASP A 166 10.05 -4.69 2.93
CA ASP A 166 9.65 -6.01 3.43
C ASP A 166 8.18 -6.34 3.06
N TYR A 167 7.38 -5.37 2.58
CA TYR A 167 6.03 -5.63 2.07
C TYR A 167 6.02 -6.56 0.85
N GLU A 168 6.98 -6.38 -0.06
CA GLU A 168 7.12 -7.16 -1.30
C GLU A 168 7.80 -8.53 -1.06
N GLU A 169 8.55 -8.64 0.04
CA GLU A 169 9.28 -9.85 0.45
C GLU A 169 8.94 -10.21 1.92
N PRO A 170 7.66 -10.52 2.23
CA PRO A 170 7.19 -10.67 3.60
C PRO A 170 7.85 -11.83 4.36
N GLU A 171 8.42 -12.81 3.67
CA GLU A 171 9.22 -13.88 4.26
C GLU A 171 10.46 -13.35 5.00
N LYS A 172 10.97 -12.16 4.68
CA LYS A 172 12.07 -11.51 5.42
C LYS A 172 11.67 -11.10 6.84
N LEU A 173 10.38 -10.95 7.10
CA LEU A 173 9.83 -10.64 8.43
C LEU A 173 9.76 -11.89 9.32
N ALA A 174 9.75 -13.08 8.70
CA ALA A 174 9.81 -14.34 9.43
C ALA A 174 11.13 -14.45 10.22
N GLY A 175 11.05 -14.94 11.45
CA GLY A 175 12.23 -15.11 12.32
C GLY A 175 12.66 -13.87 13.09
N ARG A 176 12.04 -12.70 12.91
CA ARG A 176 12.33 -11.46 13.68
C ARG A 176 11.61 -11.38 15.04
N GLN A 177 11.03 -12.48 15.51
CA GLN A 177 10.29 -12.59 16.78
C GLN A 177 9.10 -11.61 16.92
N TYR A 178 8.54 -11.16 15.81
CA TYR A 178 7.30 -10.40 15.82
C TYR A 178 6.11 -11.30 16.18
N LYS A 179 5.14 -10.73 16.89
CA LYS A 179 3.86 -11.37 17.21
C LYS A 179 2.80 -11.02 16.18
N GLU A 180 2.87 -9.82 15.65
CA GLU A 180 1.94 -9.29 14.67
C GLU A 180 2.66 -8.26 13.81
N VAL A 181 2.37 -8.26 12.52
CA VAL A 181 2.90 -7.27 11.58
C VAL A 181 1.76 -6.73 10.75
N LYS A 182 1.69 -5.41 10.67
CA LYS A 182 0.71 -4.67 9.88
C LYS A 182 1.40 -3.88 8.78
N ALA A 183 0.76 -3.79 7.63
CA ALA A 183 1.15 -2.89 6.56
C ALA A 183 0.09 -1.80 6.39
N VAL A 184 0.55 -0.58 6.11
CA VAL A 184 -0.28 0.55 5.73
C VAL A 184 -0.04 0.83 4.27
N THR A 185 -1.08 0.69 3.45
CA THR A 185 -0.95 0.79 2.00
C THR A 185 -1.92 1.79 1.41
N LEU A 186 -1.53 2.34 0.26
CA LEU A 186 -2.36 3.21 -0.56
C LEU A 186 -2.36 2.69 -1.99
N GLN A 187 -3.52 2.68 -2.64
CA GLN A 187 -3.67 2.30 -4.05
C GLN A 187 -4.48 3.39 -4.75
N PHE A 188 -4.01 3.82 -5.92
CA PHE A 188 -4.67 4.82 -6.75
C PHE A 188 -5.41 4.12 -7.89
N SER A 189 -6.68 4.49 -8.12
CA SER A 189 -7.50 3.85 -9.15
C SER A 189 -8.15 4.86 -10.09
N GLY A 190 -8.26 4.48 -11.36
CA GLY A 190 -9.04 5.21 -12.34
C GLY A 190 -10.56 5.01 -12.17
N GLU A 191 -10.96 3.94 -11.49
CA GLU A 191 -12.36 3.66 -11.20
C GLU A 191 -12.79 4.31 -9.88
N THR A 192 -14.06 4.68 -9.79
CA THR A 192 -14.67 4.98 -8.50
C THR A 192 -14.92 3.65 -7.79
N LEU A 193 -14.00 3.25 -6.92
CA LEU A 193 -14.13 2.02 -6.15
C LEU A 193 -15.37 2.11 -5.24
N PRO A 194 -16.17 1.04 -5.11
CA PRO A 194 -17.31 1.03 -4.19
C PRO A 194 -16.78 1.18 -2.75
N GLY A 195 -17.22 2.22 -2.05
CA GLY A 195 -16.83 2.44 -0.65
C GLY A 195 -17.30 1.28 0.22
N THR A 196 -16.38 0.68 0.99
CA THR A 196 -16.74 -0.24 2.07
C THR A 196 -17.30 0.54 3.24
N GLU A 197 -18.60 0.84 3.19
CA GLU A 197 -19.37 1.31 4.35
C GLU A 197 -19.55 0.13 5.33
N LYS A 198 -18.53 -0.19 6.13
CA LYS A 198 -18.74 -0.98 7.34
C LYS A 198 -19.29 -0.04 8.42
N GLU A 199 -20.61 0.02 8.44
CA GLU A 199 -21.52 0.42 9.52
C GLU A 199 -20.94 1.28 10.65
N ARG A 200 -21.44 2.53 10.69
CA ARG A 200 -21.65 3.29 11.92
C ARG A 200 -22.34 2.39 12.96
N ASN A 201 -21.57 1.86 13.90
CA ASN A 201 -22.08 1.46 15.21
C ASN A 201 -21.31 2.26 16.26
N THR A 202 -21.74 3.50 16.46
CA THR A 202 -21.47 4.23 17.70
C THR A 202 -22.56 3.83 18.70
N PRO A 203 -22.22 3.42 19.94
CA PRO A 203 -23.18 3.52 21.04
C PRO A 203 -23.52 4.99 21.36
#